data_AF-A0A2S7U138-F1
#
_entry.id   AF-A0A2S7U138-F1
#
_cell.length_a   1.000
_cell.length_b   1.000
_cell.length_c   1.000
_cell.angle_alpha   90.00
_cell.angle_beta   90.00
_cell.angle_gamma   90.00
#
_symmetry.space_group_name_H-M   'P 1'
#
loop_
_entity.id
_entity.type
_entity.pdbx_description
1 polymer ?
#
loop_
_entity_poly.entity_id
_entity_poly.type
_entity_poly.pdbx_seq_one_letter_code
_entity_poly.pdbx_strand_id
1 'polypeptide(L)'
;MNEPQADSRRKSVMKGITWRCIATLTTYLIAWMWTGETETAGKIAAVEFFLKFFIYYGHERLWQWLPAQGARWKQKLSKLKA
;
A
#
# COMPACT_ATOMS: atom_id res chain seq x y z
N MET A 1 11.33 -19.54 26.78
CA MET A 1 10.36 -18.96 25.82
C MET A 1 11.01 -17.73 25.24
N ASN A 2 11.30 -17.72 23.93
CA ASN A 2 11.98 -16.59 23.30
C ASN A 2 10.96 -15.46 23.17
N GLU A 3 11.09 -14.43 24.01
CA GLU A 3 10.31 -13.20 23.93
C GLU A 3 10.40 -12.64 22.49
N PRO A 4 9.27 -12.29 21.83
CA PRO A 4 9.32 -11.59 20.56
C PRO A 4 9.96 -10.22 20.78
N GLN A 5 11.26 -10.12 20.49
CA GLN A 5 12.02 -8.88 20.58
C GLN A 5 11.28 -7.80 19.76
N ALA A 6 10.75 -6.77 20.42
CA ALA A 6 10.12 -5.64 19.75
C ALA A 6 11.09 -5.13 18.67
N ASP A 7 10.68 -5.29 17.41
CA ASP A 7 11.55 -5.02 16.27
C ASP A 7 11.98 -3.54 16.34
N SER A 8 13.28 -3.30 16.51
CA SER A 8 13.78 -1.93 16.66
C SER A 8 13.30 -1.09 15.48
N ARG A 9 12.83 0.14 15.74
CA ARG A 9 12.31 1.08 14.71
C ARG A 9 13.24 1.19 13.49
N ARG A 10 14.56 1.04 13.70
CA ARG A 10 15.59 0.97 12.66
C ARG A 10 15.50 -0.27 11.76
N LYS A 11 15.27 -1.46 12.34
CA LYS A 11 15.07 -2.71 11.59
C LYS A 11 13.83 -2.64 10.71
N SER A 12 12.75 -2.05 11.21
CA SER A 12 11.51 -1.88 10.43
C SER A 12 11.72 -0.95 9.21
N VAL A 13 12.45 0.17 9.40
CA VAL A 13 12.81 1.07 8.29
C VAL A 13 13.71 0.37 7.27
N MET A 14 14.74 -0.36 7.72
CA MET A 14 15.60 -1.15 6.82
C MET A 14 14.79 -2.19 6.03
N LYS A 15 13.92 -2.94 6.69
CA LYS A 15 13.03 -3.91 6.03
C LYS A 15 12.15 -3.22 4.98
N GLY A 16 11.59 -2.05 5.29
CA GLY A 16 10.78 -1.27 4.36
C GLY A 16 11.55 -0.79 3.13
N ILE A 17 12.80 -0.35 3.31
CA ILE A 17 13.67 0.05 2.20
C ILE A 17 14.04 -1.16 1.34
N THR A 18 14.46 -2.27 1.95
CA THR A 18 14.78 -3.51 1.25
C THR A 18 13.58 -3.99 0.42
N TRP A 19 12.39 -3.98 1.00
CA TRP A 19 11.18 -4.36 0.30
C TRP A 19 10.88 -3.47 -0.91
N ARG A 20 11.10 -2.15 -0.79
CA ARG A 20 10.93 -1.21 -1.90
C ARG A 20 11.94 -1.46 -3.03
N CYS A 21 13.20 -1.70 -2.70
CA CYS A 21 14.21 -2.02 -3.71
C CYS A 21 13.86 -3.32 -4.46
N ILE A 22 13.44 -4.36 -3.73
CA ILE A 22 13.02 -5.64 -4.33
C ILE A 22 11.81 -5.42 -5.23
N ALA A 23 10.77 -4.74 -4.75
CA ALA A 23 9.55 -4.50 -5.54
C ALA A 23 9.83 -3.76 -6.84
N THR A 24 10.57 -2.64 -6.80
CA THR A 24 10.92 -1.88 -8.00
C THR A 24 11.76 -2.71 -8.97
N LEU A 25 12.72 -3.48 -8.45
CA LEU A 25 13.56 -4.36 -9.26
C LEU A 25 12.74 -5.47 -9.92
N THR A 26 11.81 -6.09 -9.20
CA THR A 26 10.93 -7.12 -9.75
C THR A 26 10.09 -6.58 -10.90
N THR A 27 9.46 -5.41 -10.75
CA THR A 27 8.68 -4.78 -11.83
C THR A 27 9.56 -4.47 -13.03
N TYR A 28 10.72 -3.86 -12.79
CA TYR A 28 11.67 -3.55 -13.87
C TYR A 28 12.09 -4.83 -14.62
N LEU A 29 12.43 -5.90 -13.91
CA LEU A 29 12.83 -7.16 -14.53
C LEU A 29 11.69 -7.82 -15.29
N ILE A 30 10.46 -7.83 -14.75
CA ILE A 30 9.29 -8.36 -15.46
C ILE A 30 9.04 -7.57 -16.75
N ALA A 31 9.05 -6.24 -16.66
CA ALA A 31 8.87 -5.37 -17.82
C ALA A 31 9.99 -5.56 -18.85
N TRP A 32 11.25 -5.67 -18.39
CA TRP A 32 12.39 -5.89 -19.27
C TRP A 32 12.35 -7.26 -19.93
N MET A 33 12.00 -8.33 -19.21
CA MET A 33 11.84 -9.66 -19.79
C MET A 33 10.77 -9.70 -20.88
N TRP A 34 9.70 -8.92 -20.74
CA TRP A 34 8.62 -8.87 -21.72
C TRP A 34 8.97 -7.99 -22.93
N THR A 35 9.59 -6.84 -22.68
CA THR A 35 9.80 -5.81 -23.72
C THR A 35 11.17 -5.94 -24.40
N GLY A 36 12.15 -6.58 -23.77
CA GLY A 36 13.55 -6.65 -24.21
C GLY A 36 14.34 -5.34 -24.08
N GLU A 37 13.64 -4.21 -23.86
CA GLU A 37 14.21 -2.86 -23.86
C GLU A 37 14.26 -2.26 -22.44
N THR A 38 15.45 -1.79 -22.04
CA THR A 38 15.70 -1.23 -20.70
C THR A 38 15.02 0.11 -20.47
N GLU A 39 14.92 0.95 -21.52
CA GLU A 39 14.28 2.26 -21.43
C GLU A 39 12.78 2.13 -21.13
N THR A 40 12.09 1.24 -21.87
CA THR A 40 10.66 0.99 -21.68
C THR A 40 10.38 0.34 -20.33
N ALA A 41 11.21 -0.63 -19.89
CA ALA A 41 11.10 -1.22 -18.57
C ALA A 41 11.26 -0.20 -17.43
N GLY A 42 12.20 0.74 -17.56
CA GLY A 42 12.40 1.84 -16.61
C GLY A 42 11.17 2.75 -16.51
N LYS A 43 10.55 3.10 -17.65
CA LYS A 43 9.31 3.89 -17.69
C LYS A 43 8.15 3.16 -17.00
N ILE A 44 7.99 1.85 -17.24
CA ILE A 44 6.96 1.04 -16.59
C ILE A 44 7.16 1.00 -15.07
N ALA A 45 8.37 0.74 -14.60
CA ALA A 45 8.67 0.72 -13.17
C ALA A 45 8.39 2.08 -12.49
N ALA A 46 8.74 3.18 -13.15
CA ALA A 46 8.45 4.53 -12.66
C ALA A 46 6.94 4.80 -12.59
N VAL A 47 6.19 4.48 -13.65
CA VAL A 47 4.73 4.65 -13.68
C VAL A 47 4.06 3.79 -12.61
N GLU A 48 4.47 2.54 -12.43
CA GLU A 48 3.91 1.66 -11.41
C GLU A 48 4.10 2.23 -9.99
N PHE A 49 5.27 2.79 -9.71
CA PHE A 49 5.57 3.42 -8.43
C PHE A 49 4.58 4.56 -8.12
N PHE A 50 4.37 5.47 -9.07
CA PHE A 50 3.40 6.56 -8.90
C PHE A 50 1.96 6.05 -8.84
N LEU A 51 1.60 5.08 -9.69
CA LEU A 51 0.26 4.51 -9.73
C LEU A 51 -0.13 3.89 -8.39
N LYS A 52 0.77 3.11 -7.76
CA LYS A 52 0.55 2.57 -6.41
C LYS A 52 0.32 3.67 -5.37
N PHE A 53 1.02 4.79 -5.49
CA PHE A 53 0.82 5.92 -4.58
C PHE A 53 -0.60 6.51 -4.72
N PHE A 54 -1.04 6.79 -5.95
CA PHE A 54 -2.39 7.31 -6.20
C PHE A 54 -3.49 6.33 -5.80
N ILE A 55 -3.33 5.04 -6.11
CA ILE A 55 -4.28 3.99 -5.72
C ILE A 55 -4.36 3.89 -4.19
N TYR A 56 -3.23 3.87 -3.48
CA TYR A 56 -3.23 3.82 -2.03
C TYR A 56 -3.92 5.03 -1.40
N TYR A 57 -3.63 6.23 -1.90
CA TYR A 57 -4.30 7.45 -1.46
C TYR A 57 -5.82 7.41 -1.73
N GLY A 58 -6.23 7.00 -2.92
CA GLY A 58 -7.64 6.82 -3.27
C GLY A 58 -8.33 5.76 -2.40
N HIS A 59 -7.66 4.65 -2.12
CA HIS A 59 -8.13 3.58 -1.24
C HIS A 59 -8.37 4.11 0.18
N GLU A 60 -7.41 4.81 0.78
CA GLU A 60 -7.56 5.44 2.09
C GLU A 60 -8.72 6.45 2.09
N ARG A 61 -8.86 7.26 1.04
CA ARG A 61 -9.93 8.26 0.95
C ARG A 61 -11.31 7.61 0.85
N LEU A 62 -11.43 6.54 0.05
CA LEU A 62 -12.66 5.74 -0.05
C LEU A 62 -12.98 5.07 1.28
N TRP A 63 -11.96 4.53 1.96
CA TRP A 63 -12.09 3.90 3.26
C TRP A 63 -12.42 4.89 4.38
N GLN A 64 -12.11 6.18 4.25
CA GLN A 64 -12.63 7.20 5.17
C GLN A 64 -14.09 7.57 4.88
N TRP A 65 -14.53 7.43 3.63
CA TRP A 65 -15.90 7.78 3.22
C TRP A 65 -16.92 6.70 3.62
N LEU A 66 -16.54 5.43 3.57
CA LEU A 66 -17.39 4.29 3.93
C LEU A 66 -17.82 4.22 5.43
N PRO A 67 -16.96 4.40 6.45
CA PRO A 67 -17.32 4.29 7.86
C PRO A 67 -18.21 5.44 8.35
N ALA A 68 -18.25 6.57 7.65
CA ALA A 68 -19.22 7.63 7.89
C ALA A 68 -20.67 7.13 7.72
N GLN A 69 -20.89 6.09 6.92
CA GLN A 69 -22.19 5.46 6.77
C GLN A 69 -22.49 4.54 7.96
N GLY A 70 -21.56 3.67 8.37
CA GLY A 70 -21.74 2.70 9.46
C GLY A 70 -22.07 3.31 10.83
N ALA A 71 -21.41 4.43 11.18
CA ALA A 71 -21.67 5.13 12.44
C ALA A 71 -23.06 5.78 12.49
N ARG A 72 -23.54 6.30 11.36
CA ARG A 72 -24.86 6.92 11.21
C ARG A 72 -26.02 5.94 11.45
N TRP A 73 -25.86 4.67 11.08
CA TRP A 73 -26.87 3.63 11.31
C TRP A 73 -27.02 3.28 12.79
N LYS A 74 -25.92 3.22 13.56
CA LYS A 74 -25.98 2.98 15.01
C LYS A 74 -26.71 4.11 15.74
N GLN A 75 -26.48 5.35 15.35
CA GLN A 75 -27.14 6.52 15.93
C GLN A 75 -28.63 6.58 15.59
N LYS A 76 -29.02 6.12 14.39
CA LYS A 76 -30.44 6.04 13.99
C LYS A 76 -31.18 4.92 14.73
N LEU A 77 -30.52 3.78 14.95
CA LEU A 77 -31.11 2.64 15.66
C LEU A 77 -31.27 2.87 17.17
N SER A 78 -30.39 3.66 17.81
CA SER A 78 -30.56 4.00 19.23
C SER A 78 -31.75 4.92 19.48
N LYS A 79 -32.05 5.84 18.55
CA LYS A 79 -33.24 6.71 18.60
C LYS A 79 -34.56 5.99 18.34
N LEU A 80 -34.53 4.79 17.76
CA LEU A 80 -35.72 3.97 17.50
C LEU A 80 -36.02 2.97 18.64
N LYS A 81 -35.08 2.79 19.57
CA LYS A 81 -35.22 1.91 20.74
C LYS A 81 -35.50 2.68 22.05
N ALA A 82 -35.58 4.01 21.98
CA ALA A 82 -36.00 4.90 23.06
C ALA A 82 -37.42 5.39 22.79
#